data_AF-A0A349H7I5-F1
#
_entry.id   AF-A0A349H7I5-F1
#
_cell.length_a   1.000
_cell.length_b   1.000
_cell.length_c   1.000
_cell.angle_alpha   90.00
_cell.angle_beta   90.00
_cell.angle_gamma   90.00
#
_symmetry.space_group_name_H-M   'P 1'
#
loop_
_entity.id
_entity.type
_entity.pdbx_description
1 polymer ?
#
loop_
_entity_poly.entity_id
_entity_poly.type
_entity_poly.pdbx_seq_one_letter_code
_entity_poly.pdbx_strand_id
1 'polypeptide(L)'
;MTAKKRDAWRRMDPFLNREQEKYGRPSPSREFILHYLEERGMPLTLGELCAEWGISDSWEVEALSRRLRAMERDGQLIRNRREGYGSVAKMNLVPG
;
A
#
# COMPACT_ATOMS: atom_id res chain seq x y z
N MET A 1 11.12 -18.88 -9.64
CA MET A 1 10.45 -18.00 -10.62
C MET A 1 9.80 -16.84 -9.86
N THR A 2 10.55 -15.79 -9.49
CA THR A 2 10.09 -14.81 -8.47
C THR A 2 10.33 -13.35 -8.89
N ALA A 3 10.40 -13.09 -10.21
CA ALA A 3 10.64 -11.75 -10.74
C ALA A 3 9.36 -11.06 -11.27
N LYS A 4 8.25 -11.80 -11.47
CA LYS A 4 7.07 -11.29 -12.18
C LYS A 4 6.14 -10.37 -11.37
N LYS A 5 6.09 -10.51 -10.03
CA LYS A 5 5.20 -9.70 -9.17
C LYS A 5 5.76 -8.30 -8.83
N ARG A 6 7.09 -8.14 -8.77
CA ARG A 6 7.76 -6.87 -8.38
C ARG A 6 7.45 -5.69 -9.31
N ASP A 7 7.11 -5.98 -10.56
CA ASP A 7 6.92 -4.96 -11.59
C ASP A 7 5.44 -4.64 -11.86
N ALA A 8 4.52 -5.45 -11.33
CA ALA A 8 3.09 -5.33 -11.62
C ALA A 8 2.49 -4.02 -11.08
N TRP A 9 2.84 -3.64 -9.85
CA TRP A 9 2.43 -2.35 -9.28
C TRP A 9 3.19 -1.17 -9.90
N ARG A 10 4.44 -1.38 -10.33
CA ARG A 10 5.25 -0.33 -10.99
C ARG A 10 4.68 0.07 -12.36
N ARG A 11 4.07 -0.88 -13.07
CA ARG A 11 3.41 -0.65 -14.37
C ARG A 11 1.98 -0.13 -14.26
N MET A 12 1.33 -0.36 -13.12
CA MET A 12 -0.05 0.09 -12.86
C MET A 12 -0.12 1.48 -12.23
N ASP A 13 1.01 2.04 -11.81
CA ASP A 13 1.07 3.34 -11.18
C ASP A 13 1.51 4.43 -12.18
N PRO A 14 0.58 5.28 -12.69
CA PRO A 14 0.92 6.33 -13.65
C PRO A 14 1.75 7.48 -13.03
N PHE A 15 1.93 7.51 -11.71
CA PHE A 15 2.66 8.56 -10.98
C PHE A 15 4.07 8.13 -10.55
N LEU A 16 4.51 6.93 -10.93
CA LEU A 16 5.80 6.36 -10.57
C LEU A 16 6.98 7.29 -10.90
N ASN A 17 6.92 7.98 -12.04
CA ASN A 17 7.96 8.91 -12.49
C ASN A 17 8.14 10.08 -11.51
N ARG A 18 7.02 10.64 -11.03
CA ARG A 18 7.01 11.77 -10.09
C ARG A 18 7.52 11.38 -8.70
N GLU A 19 7.23 10.16 -8.27
CA GLU A 19 7.72 9.63 -7.00
C GLU A 19 9.21 9.25 -7.05
N GLN A 20 9.69 8.70 -8.19
CA GLN A 20 11.11 8.45 -8.41
C GLN A 20 11.93 9.74 -8.39
N GLU A 21 11.44 10.83 -8.97
CA GLU A 21 12.12 12.13 -8.95
C GLU A 21 12.24 12.70 -7.53
N LYS A 22 11.28 12.39 -6.65
CA LYS A 22 11.23 12.95 -5.28
C LYS A 22 11.98 12.12 -4.24
N TYR A 23 12.04 10.80 -4.40
CA TYR A 23 12.61 9.88 -3.40
C TYR A 23 13.72 8.97 -3.94
N GLY A 24 14.06 9.08 -5.23
CA GLY A 24 15.15 8.35 -5.89
C GLY A 24 14.90 6.86 -6.12
N ARG A 25 13.81 6.31 -5.58
CA ARG A 25 13.45 4.88 -5.64
C ARG A 25 11.93 4.70 -5.67
N PRO A 26 11.42 3.67 -6.38
CA PRO A 26 9.98 3.47 -6.54
C PRO A 26 9.34 3.02 -5.21
N SER A 27 8.21 3.62 -4.85
CA SER A 27 7.37 3.21 -3.72
C SER A 27 5.91 3.21 -4.19
N PRO A 28 5.05 2.27 -3.73
CA PRO A 28 3.65 2.23 -4.17
C PRO A 28 2.93 3.53 -3.83
N SER A 29 2.23 4.16 -4.77
CA SER A 29 1.54 5.42 -4.48
C SER A 29 0.26 5.22 -3.69
N ARG A 30 -0.24 6.31 -3.10
CA ARG A 30 -1.42 6.32 -2.23
C ARG A 30 -2.65 5.72 -2.92
N GLU A 31 -2.89 6.10 -4.17
CA GLU A 31 -4.04 5.64 -4.97
C GLU A 31 -3.99 4.13 -5.23
N PHE A 32 -2.81 3.60 -5.58
CA PHE A 32 -2.64 2.16 -5.77
C PHE A 32 -2.90 1.38 -4.48
N ILE A 33 -2.38 1.85 -3.35
CA ILE A 33 -2.60 1.21 -2.03
C ILE A 33 -4.10 1.20 -1.70
N LEU A 34 -4.79 2.33 -1.86
CA LEU A 34 -6.23 2.44 -1.62
C LEU A 34 -7.02 1.49 -2.51
N HIS A 35 -6.81 1.57 -3.83
CA HIS A 35 -7.50 0.72 -4.81
C HIS A 35 -7.29 -0.76 -4.51
N TYR A 36 -6.05 -1.16 -4.19
CA TYR A 36 -5.74 -2.55 -3.87
C TYR A 36 -6.45 -3.05 -2.60
N LEU A 37 -6.48 -2.23 -1.54
CA LEU A 37 -7.19 -2.55 -0.31
C LEU A 37 -8.72 -2.56 -0.52
N GLU A 38 -9.25 -1.69 -1.37
CA GLU A 38 -10.68 -1.66 -1.73
C GLU A 38 -11.11 -2.88 -2.54
N GLU A 39 -10.31 -3.26 -3.56
CA GLU A 39 -10.51 -4.46 -4.38
C GLU A 39 -10.48 -5.73 -3.53
N ARG A 40 -9.53 -5.82 -2.59
CA ARG A 40 -9.44 -6.97 -1.67
C ARG A 40 -10.58 -7.01 -0.66
N GLY A 41 -11.12 -5.85 -0.29
CA GLY A 41 -12.23 -5.74 0.66
C GLY A 41 -11.91 -6.21 2.08
N MET A 42 -10.63 -6.45 2.41
CA MET A 42 -10.17 -6.89 3.72
C MET A 42 -8.91 -6.12 4.15
N PRO A 43 -8.73 -5.87 5.46
CA PRO A 43 -7.54 -5.19 5.95
C PRO A 43 -6.31 -6.09 5.83
N LEU A 44 -5.26 -5.60 5.19
CA LEU A 44 -4.00 -6.33 4.99
C LEU A 44 -2.87 -5.72 5.80
N THR A 45 -2.03 -6.57 6.39
CA THR A 45 -0.85 -6.10 7.12
C THR A 45 0.27 -5.64 6.18
N LEU A 46 1.21 -4.85 6.70
CA LEU A 46 2.41 -4.48 5.93
C LEU A 46 3.13 -5.72 5.38
N GLY A 47 3.26 -6.78 6.19
CA GLY A 47 3.89 -8.02 5.76
C GLY A 47 3.15 -8.71 4.61
N GLU A 48 1.83 -8.73 4.65
CA GLU A 48 1.02 -9.29 3.56
C GLU A 48 1.10 -8.45 2.29
N LEU A 49 1.06 -7.13 2.39
CA LEU A 49 1.25 -6.23 1.25
C LEU A 49 2.63 -6.45 0.62
N CYS A 50 3.68 -6.57 1.44
CA CYS A 50 5.03 -6.86 0.97
C CYS A 50 5.11 -8.24 0.29
N ALA A 51 4.51 -9.27 0.88
CA ALA A 51 4.47 -10.61 0.29
C ALA A 51 3.71 -10.62 -1.04
N GLU A 52 2.57 -9.93 -1.12
CA GLU A 52 1.74 -9.87 -2.32
C GLU A 52 2.40 -9.10 -3.46
N TRP A 53 3.11 -8.01 -3.15
CA TRP A 53 3.82 -7.17 -4.11
C TRP A 53 5.28 -7.58 -4.35
N GLY A 54 5.75 -8.63 -3.66
CA GLY A 54 7.12 -9.13 -3.77
C GLY A 54 8.18 -8.14 -3.25
N ILE A 55 7.79 -7.26 -2.34
CA ILE A 55 8.67 -6.32 -1.67
C ILE A 55 9.43 -7.09 -0.61
N SER A 56 10.76 -7.14 -0.75
CA SER A 56 11.65 -7.84 0.20
C SER A 56 12.81 -6.95 0.64
N ASP A 57 13.01 -5.84 -0.05
CA ASP A 57 14.07 -4.90 0.27
C ASP A 57 13.67 -4.07 1.50
N SER A 58 14.57 -3.99 2.49
CA SER A 58 14.29 -3.31 3.76
C SER A 58 13.95 -1.83 3.56
N TRP A 59 14.55 -1.18 2.56
CA TRP A 59 14.24 0.20 2.23
C TRP A 59 12.83 0.34 1.64
N GLU A 60 12.41 -0.57 0.74
CA GLU A 60 11.06 -0.53 0.14
C GLU A 60 9.99 -0.80 1.20
N VAL A 61 10.26 -1.72 2.15
CA VAL A 61 9.38 -2.00 3.29
C VAL A 61 9.25 -0.77 4.20
N GLU A 62 10.36 -0.12 4.55
CA GLU A 62 10.37 1.13 5.33
C GLU A 62 9.58 2.25 4.62
N ALA A 63 9.80 2.41 3.31
CA ALA A 63 9.11 3.41 2.50
C ALA A 63 7.59 3.18 2.50
N LEU A 64 7.16 1.93 2.29
CA LEU A 64 5.74 1.56 2.34
C LEU A 64 5.16 1.75 3.75
N SER A 65 5.88 1.35 4.80
CA SER A 65 5.47 1.55 6.20
C SER A 65 5.22 3.03 6.52
N ARG A 66 6.16 3.90 6.15
CA ARG A 66 6.03 5.36 6.32
C ARG A 66 4.84 5.91 5.55
N ARG A 67 4.60 5.40 4.34
CA ARG A 67 3.45 5.80 3.51
C ARG A 67 2.12 5.40 4.12
N LEU A 68 1.99 4.15 4.56
CA LEU A 68 0.78 3.65 5.22
C LEU A 68 0.47 4.46 6.48
N ARG A 69 1.48 4.78 7.30
CA ARG A 69 1.30 5.65 8.48
C ARG A 69 0.87 7.06 8.10
N ALA A 70 1.43 7.64 7.04
CA ALA A 70 1.01 8.96 6.56
C ALA A 70 -0.45 8.93 6.08
N MET A 71 -0.85 7.87 5.37
CA MET A 71 -2.23 7.69 4.91
C MET A 71 -3.22 7.42 6.06
N GLU A 72 -2.81 6.66 7.08
CA GLU A 72 -3.56 6.46 8.32
C GLU A 72 -3.81 7.81 9.01
N ARG A 73 -2.76 8.62 9.16
CA ARG A 73 -2.85 9.97 9.76
C ARG A 73 -3.71 10.94 8.95
N ASP A 74 -3.62 10.87 7.62
CA ASP A 74 -4.49 11.63 6.69
C ASP A 74 -5.95 11.14 6.73
N GLY A 75 -6.27 10.05 7.45
CA GLY A 75 -7.62 9.49 7.50
C GLY A 75 -8.06 8.84 6.20
N GLN A 76 -7.11 8.36 5.38
CA GLN A 76 -7.37 7.60 4.15
C GLN A 76 -7.44 6.10 4.40
N LEU A 77 -6.67 5.60 5.38
CA LEU A 77 -6.67 4.20 5.80
C LEU A 77 -7.03 4.08 7.27
N ILE A 78 -7.65 2.96 7.64
CA ILE A 78 -7.88 2.59 9.04
C ILE A 78 -6.99 1.41 9.36
N ARG A 79 -6.26 1.50 10.46
CA ARG A 79 -5.50 0.38 11.02
C ARG A 79 -6.34 -0.35 12.04
N ASN A 80 -6.51 -1.65 11.86
CA ASN A 80 -7.22 -2.50 12.80
C ASN A 80 -6.32 -2.95 13.97
N ARG A 81 -6.91 -3.64 14.96
CA ARG A 81 -6.19 -4.16 16.14
C ARG A 81 -5.13 -5.22 15.82
N ARG A 82 -5.16 -5.81 14.62
CA ARG A 82 -4.18 -6.78 14.12
C ARG A 82 -3.11 -6.13 13.21
N GLU A 83 -3.00 -4.80 13.26
CA GLU A 83 -2.07 -4.03 12.43
C GLU A 83 -2.31 -4.10 10.91
N GLY A 84 -3.50 -4.55 10.51
CA GLY A 84 -3.96 -4.55 9.13
C GLY A 84 -4.52 -3.20 8.73
N TYR A 85 -4.16 -2.72 7.54
CA TYR A 85 -4.64 -1.49 6.94
C TYR A 85 -5.82 -1.81 6.03
N GLY A 86 -6.96 -1.15 6.23
CA GLY A 86 -8.11 -1.21 5.36
C GLY A 86 -8.46 0.18 4.81
N SER A 87 -9.10 0.22 3.64
CA SER A 87 -9.66 1.47 3.11
C SER A 87 -10.81 1.95 4.01
N VAL A 88 -10.80 3.25 4.33
CA VAL A 88 -11.85 3.91 5.10
C VAL A 88 -13.22 3.71 4.43
N ALA A 89 -13.29 3.78 3.10
CA ALA A 89 -14.55 3.65 2.35
C ALA A 89 -15.25 2.31 2.59
N LYS A 90 -14.48 1.21 2.69
CA LYS A 90 -14.99 -0.15 2.96
C LYS A 90 -15.23 -0.41 4.45
N MET A 91 -14.42 0.17 5.33
CA MET A 91 -14.57 0.00 6.80
C MET A 91 -15.64 0.89 7.42
N ASN A 92 -16.11 1.93 6.72
CA ASN A 92 -17.23 2.78 7.14
C ASN A 92 -18.61 2.17 6.78
N LEU A 93 -18.64 0.96 6.20
CA LEU A 93 -19.88 0.22 6.02
C LEU A 93 -20.30 -0.40 7.37
N VAL A 94 -21.14 0.38 8.06
CA VAL A 94 -22.07 0.07 9.17
C VAL A 94 -21.76 0.78 10.50
N PRO A 95 -22.30 2.00 10.71
CA PRO A 95 -23.02 2.31 11.94
C PRO A 95 -24.40 1.63 11.86
N GLY A 96 -24.59 0.55 12.63
CA GLY A 96 -25.83 -0.21 12.73
C GLY A 96 -25.80 -1.09 13.95
#